data_AF-A0A967JT58-F1
#
_entry.id   AF-A0A967JT58-F1
#
_cell.length_a   1.000
_cell.length_b   1.000
_cell.length_c   1.000
_cell.angle_alpha   90.00
_cell.angle_beta   90.00
_cell.angle_gamma   90.00
#
_symmetry.space_group_name_H-M   'P 1'
#
loop_
_entity.id
_entity.type
_entity.pdbx_description
1 polymer ?
#
loop_
_entity_poly.entity_id
_entity_poly.type
_entity_poly.pdbx_seq_one_letter_code
_entity_poly.pdbx_strand_id
1 'polypeptide(L)'
;FSDFSDVLGDLFGFGGIFGGAGRRRRGQAGRDLRYDLEIDFLEAVHGMETRIKVPRLDRCGSCEGRGAAPDGLERCAHCNGQGQVAFQQGFFTIARPCGRCSGRGQRITEPCDRCSGEGRVRAEREIQLRIPAGIDQGMQLRVAGEGESGAGGGPPGDLYVVVDVREHPCFRRDE
;
A
#
# COMPACT_ATOMS: atom_id res chain seq x y z
N PHE A 1 -25.25 -44.77 19.39
CA PHE A 1 -24.39 -43.58 19.35
C PHE A 1 -23.50 -43.66 18.11
N SER A 2 -24.11 -43.43 16.95
CA SER A 2 -23.46 -43.47 15.63
C SER A 2 -24.10 -42.34 14.84
N ASP A 3 -23.64 -41.10 15.08
CA ASP A 3 -24.11 -39.90 14.36
C ASP A 3 -23.18 -38.70 14.59
N PHE A 4 -21.87 -38.92 14.67
CA PHE A 4 -20.86 -37.84 14.73
C PHE A 4 -19.63 -38.09 13.82
N SER A 5 -19.56 -39.22 13.10
CA SER A 5 -18.46 -39.52 12.17
C SER A 5 -18.66 -39.00 10.75
N ASP A 6 -19.90 -38.79 10.31
CA ASP A 6 -20.18 -38.46 8.90
C ASP A 6 -20.21 -36.95 8.60
N VAL A 7 -20.33 -36.09 9.62
CA VAL A 7 -20.23 -34.62 9.45
C VAL A 7 -18.77 -34.13 9.52
N LEU A 8 -17.86 -34.94 10.07
CA LEU A 8 -16.43 -34.68 10.07
C LEU A 8 -15.72 -35.22 8.81
N GLY A 9 -16.42 -35.96 7.95
CA GLY A 9 -15.90 -36.43 6.66
C GLY A 9 -15.95 -35.36 5.56
N ASP A 10 -16.97 -34.50 5.56
CA ASP A 10 -17.22 -33.51 4.50
C ASP A 10 -16.63 -32.12 4.78
N LEU A 11 -16.30 -31.81 6.05
CA LEU A 11 -15.56 -30.59 6.42
C LEU A 11 -14.04 -30.76 6.27
N PHE A 12 -13.55 -32.00 6.33
CA PHE A 12 -12.14 -32.37 6.17
C PHE A 12 -11.84 -32.89 4.76
N GLY A 13 -12.53 -32.32 3.77
CA GLY A 13 -12.08 -32.24 2.38
C GLY A 13 -10.80 -31.40 2.27
N PHE A 14 -9.71 -31.94 2.83
CA PHE A 14 -8.35 -31.42 2.83
C PHE A 14 -7.70 -31.57 1.43
N GLY A 15 -8.49 -31.30 0.38
CA GLY A 15 -8.09 -31.32 -1.03
C GLY A 15 -8.22 -29.95 -1.72
N GLY A 16 -8.75 -28.92 -1.04
CA GLY A 16 -8.97 -27.59 -1.65
C GLY A 16 -8.38 -26.38 -0.91
N ILE A 17 -7.95 -26.52 0.35
CA ILE A 17 -7.50 -25.38 1.18
C ILE A 17 -5.98 -25.20 1.20
N PHE A 18 -5.20 -26.23 0.85
CA PHE A 18 -3.72 -26.20 0.87
C PHE A 18 -3.10 -25.93 -0.51
N GLY A 19 -3.86 -25.29 -1.42
CA GLY A 19 -3.37 -24.73 -2.68
C GLY A 19 -2.94 -23.26 -2.57
N GLY A 20 -2.79 -22.73 -1.36
CA GLY A 20 -2.30 -21.38 -1.11
C GLY A 20 -0.83 -21.26 -1.43
N ALA A 21 -0.50 -21.11 -2.72
CA ALA A 21 0.80 -20.65 -3.19
C ALA A 21 1.34 -19.59 -2.24
N GLY A 22 2.47 -19.89 -1.59
CA GLY A 22 3.04 -19.10 -0.51
C GLY A 22 2.94 -17.62 -0.83
N ARG A 23 2.06 -16.92 -0.11
CA ARG A 23 1.91 -15.48 -0.23
C ARG A 23 3.21 -14.90 0.31
N ARG A 24 4.22 -14.76 -0.58
CA ARG A 24 5.37 -13.86 -0.39
C ARG A 24 4.79 -12.66 0.33
N ARG A 25 5.33 -12.25 1.48
CA ARG A 25 4.93 -10.98 2.11
C ARG A 25 5.14 -9.91 1.04
N ARG A 26 4.07 -9.62 0.27
CA ARG A 26 3.97 -8.45 -0.56
C ARG A 26 4.17 -7.33 0.42
N GLY A 27 5.01 -6.38 0.04
CA GLY A 27 5.33 -5.29 0.92
C GLY A 27 4.08 -4.65 1.54
N GLN A 28 4.24 -4.04 2.71
CA GLN A 28 3.13 -3.38 3.39
C GLN A 28 2.54 -2.32 2.46
N ALA A 29 1.21 -2.29 2.30
CA ALA A 29 0.59 -1.24 1.50
C ALA A 29 0.94 0.15 2.06
N GLY A 30 1.03 1.13 1.15
CA GLY A 30 1.14 2.52 1.52
C GLY A 30 -0.10 3.00 2.27
N ARG A 31 0.04 4.12 2.98
CA ARG A 31 -1.08 4.76 3.67
C ARG A 31 -1.87 5.60 2.69
N ASP A 32 -3.17 5.63 2.88
CA ASP A 32 -4.03 6.57 2.19
C ASP A 32 -3.82 7.98 2.77
N LEU A 33 -3.94 8.99 1.91
CA LEU A 33 -3.80 10.39 2.26
C LEU A 33 -5.15 11.10 2.13
N ARG A 34 -5.34 12.15 2.93
CA ARG A 34 -6.47 13.07 2.82
C ARG A 34 -5.96 14.47 2.49
N TYR A 35 -6.60 15.12 1.54
CA TYR A 35 -6.34 16.52 1.20
C TYR A 35 -7.67 17.27 1.14
N ASP A 36 -7.82 18.30 1.96
CA ASP A 36 -9.00 19.16 1.93
C ASP A 36 -8.75 20.27 0.91
N LEU A 37 -9.51 20.27 -0.19
CA LEU A 37 -9.43 21.24 -1.27
C LEU A 37 -10.57 22.25 -1.12
N GLU A 38 -10.22 23.51 -0.89
CA GLU A 38 -11.19 24.59 -0.81
C GLU A 38 -11.41 25.21 -2.21
N ILE A 39 -12.67 25.35 -2.62
CA ILE A 39 -13.06 25.88 -3.93
C ILE A 39 -14.18 26.91 -3.77
N ASP A 40 -14.30 27.81 -4.74
CA ASP A 40 -15.39 28.78 -4.76
C ASP A 40 -16.69 28.15 -5.30
N PHE A 41 -17.84 28.68 -4.90
CA PHE A 41 -19.16 28.18 -5.34
C PHE A 41 -19.30 28.08 -6.87
N LEU A 42 -18.79 29.07 -7.61
CA LEU A 42 -18.84 29.05 -9.08
C LEU A 42 -17.99 27.92 -9.68
N GLU A 43 -16.85 27.60 -9.05
CA GLU A 43 -15.99 26.49 -9.48
C GLU A 43 -16.66 25.15 -9.20
N ALA A 44 -17.41 25.03 -8.10
CA ALA A 44 -18.21 23.85 -7.80
C ALA A 44 -19.31 23.63 -8.85
N VAL A 45 -19.93 24.71 -9.35
CA VAL A 45 -20.99 24.66 -10.37
C VAL A 45 -20.44 24.33 -11.75
N HIS A 46 -19.34 24.96 -12.17
CA HIS A 46 -18.79 24.81 -13.53
C HIS A 46 -17.79 23.66 -13.67
N GLY A 47 -17.26 23.16 -12.55
CA GLY A 47 -16.10 22.26 -12.55
C GLY A 47 -14.80 23.02 -12.83
N MET A 48 -13.67 22.42 -12.45
CA MET A 48 -12.36 23.01 -12.70
C MET A 48 -11.26 21.96 -12.82
N GLU A 49 -10.14 22.35 -13.41
CA GLU A 49 -8.89 21.60 -13.35
C GLU A 49 -7.89 22.38 -12.50
N THR A 50 -7.30 21.72 -11.51
CA THR A 50 -6.34 22.33 -10.60
C THR A 50 -5.15 21.40 -10.37
N ARG A 51 -4.07 21.95 -9.81
CA ARG A 51 -2.90 21.17 -9.41
C ARG A 51 -2.62 21.41 -7.95
N ILE A 52 -2.53 20.33 -7.19
CA ILE A 52 -2.24 20.38 -5.75
C ILE A 52 -0.85 19.80 -5.48
N LYS A 53 -0.20 20.31 -4.44
CA LYS A 53 1.08 19.81 -3.97
C LYS A 53 0.87 19.01 -2.70
N VAL A 54 1.16 17.71 -2.75
CA VAL A 54 0.95 16.78 -1.64
C VAL A 54 2.30 16.28 -1.13
N PRO A 55 2.70 16.61 0.11
CA PRO A 55 3.87 16.02 0.74
C PRO A 55 3.57 14.57 1.11
N ARG A 56 4.39 13.62 0.63
CA ARG A 56 4.21 12.19 0.89
C ARG A 56 5.54 11.43 0.97
N LEU A 57 5.48 10.22 1.51
CA LEU A 57 6.56 9.24 1.34
C LEU A 57 6.48 8.62 -0.05
N ASP A 58 7.43 8.95 -0.91
CA ASP A 58 7.55 8.42 -2.27
C ASP A 58 8.62 7.32 -2.34
N ARG A 59 8.54 6.48 -3.38
CA ARG A 59 9.50 5.42 -3.64
C ARG A 59 10.87 6.06 -3.87
N CYS A 60 11.88 5.59 -3.14
CA CYS A 60 13.23 6.13 -3.29
C CYS A 60 13.77 5.82 -4.70
N GLY A 61 13.95 6.86 -5.52
CA GLY A 61 14.37 6.70 -6.92
C GLY A 61 15.80 6.17 -7.10
N SER A 62 16.70 6.40 -6.15
CA SER A 62 18.10 5.94 -6.26
C SER A 62 18.27 4.43 -6.04
N CYS A 63 17.42 3.82 -5.21
CA CYS A 63 17.45 2.37 -4.96
C CYS A 63 16.19 1.65 -5.46
N GLU A 64 15.28 2.37 -6.12
CA GLU A 64 13.97 1.88 -6.55
C GLU A 64 13.18 1.18 -5.44
N GLY A 65 13.27 1.68 -4.21
CA GLY A 65 12.59 1.10 -3.06
C GLY A 65 13.20 -0.18 -2.50
N ARG A 66 14.39 -0.60 -2.96
CA ARG A 66 15.14 -1.73 -2.37
C ARG A 66 15.74 -1.40 -1.00
N GLY A 67 15.96 -0.11 -0.71
CA GLY A 67 16.60 0.34 0.53
C GLY A 67 18.11 0.13 0.57
N ALA A 68 18.73 -0.38 -0.49
CA ALA A 68 20.15 -0.68 -0.55
C ALA A 68 20.84 0.05 -1.71
N ALA A 69 22.16 0.22 -1.61
CA ALA A 69 23.00 0.58 -2.74
C ALA A 69 22.89 -0.48 -3.87
N PRO A 70 23.28 -0.17 -5.13
CA PRO A 70 23.17 -1.10 -6.26
C PRO A 70 23.75 -2.50 -5.98
N ASP A 71 24.92 -2.57 -5.34
CA ASP A 71 25.59 -3.82 -4.95
C ASP A 71 25.45 -4.12 -3.44
N GLY A 72 24.64 -3.34 -2.73
CA GLY A 72 24.41 -3.44 -1.29
C GLY A 72 23.43 -4.54 -0.87
N LEU A 73 23.19 -5.52 -1.74
CA LEU A 73 22.24 -6.62 -1.51
C LEU A 73 22.92 -7.97 -1.65
N GLU A 74 22.86 -8.75 -0.58
CA GLU A 74 23.34 -10.13 -0.57
C GLU A 74 22.20 -11.11 -0.39
N ARG A 75 22.28 -12.26 -1.08
CA ARG A 75 21.35 -13.37 -0.87
C ARG A 75 21.47 -13.86 0.58
N CYS A 76 20.34 -13.99 1.26
CA CYS A 76 20.32 -14.48 2.64
C CYS A 76 20.71 -15.97 2.67
N ALA A 77 21.91 -16.27 3.17
CA ALA A 77 22.41 -17.64 3.28
C ALA A 77 21.51 -18.56 4.13
N HIS A 78 20.85 -18.02 5.16
CA HIS A 78 20.00 -18.80 6.06
C HIS A 78 18.74 -19.37 5.38
N CYS A 79 18.18 -18.67 4.39
CA CYS A 79 17.02 -19.16 3.63
C CYS A 79 17.34 -19.40 2.15
N ASN A 80 18.63 -19.33 1.77
CA ASN A 80 19.07 -19.43 0.39
C ASN A 80 18.32 -18.51 -0.60
N GLY A 81 17.87 -17.33 -0.17
CA GLY A 81 17.11 -16.43 -1.04
C GLY A 81 15.59 -16.64 -1.02
N GLN A 82 15.10 -17.69 -0.36
CA GLN A 82 13.67 -18.04 -0.37
C GLN A 82 12.81 -17.12 0.51
N GLY A 83 13.42 -16.38 1.45
CA GLY A 83 12.72 -15.52 2.40
C GLY A 83 11.99 -16.27 3.51
N GLN A 84 11.87 -17.59 3.42
CA GLN A 84 11.25 -18.46 4.41
C GLN A 84 12.15 -19.65 4.72
N VAL A 85 11.95 -20.24 5.89
CA VAL A 85 12.62 -21.47 6.33
C VAL A 85 11.57 -22.48 6.76
N ALA A 86 11.74 -23.72 6.30
CA ALA A 86 10.88 -24.82 6.66
C ALA A 86 11.32 -25.43 8.00
N PHE A 87 10.38 -25.64 8.91
CA PHE A 87 10.58 -26.35 10.16
C PHE A 87 9.72 -27.61 10.15
N GLN A 88 10.33 -28.76 10.43
CA GLN A 88 9.63 -30.03 10.59
C GLN A 88 9.24 -30.20 12.06
N GLN A 89 7.95 -30.32 12.34
CA GLN A 89 7.43 -30.64 13.66
C GLN A 89 6.59 -31.91 13.54
N GLY A 90 7.18 -33.05 13.93
CA GLY A 90 6.58 -34.36 13.71
C GLY A 90 6.37 -34.63 12.23
N PHE A 91 5.12 -34.92 11.85
CA PHE A 91 4.71 -35.21 10.47
C PHE A 91 4.30 -33.96 9.67
N PHE A 92 4.33 -32.77 10.27
CA PHE A 92 4.02 -31.51 9.58
C PHE A 92 5.28 -30.72 9.24
N THR A 93 5.31 -30.13 8.04
CA THR A 93 6.31 -29.13 7.64
C THR A 93 5.65 -27.76 7.61
N ILE A 94 6.16 -26.81 8.41
CA ILE A 94 5.65 -25.45 8.50
C ILE A 94 6.70 -24.49 7.97
N ALA A 95 6.33 -23.63 7.02
CA ALA A 95 7.18 -22.53 6.56
C ALA A 95 7.02 -21.32 7.49
N ARG A 96 8.13 -20.79 7.99
CA ARG A 96 8.16 -19.52 8.75
C ARG A 96 9.02 -18.49 8.03
N PRO A 97 8.71 -17.19 8.13
CA PRO A 97 9.59 -16.14 7.60
C PRO A 97 11.01 -16.28 8.17
N CYS A 98 12.02 -16.12 7.31
CA CYS A 98 13.41 -16.19 7.74
C CYS A 98 13.72 -14.99 8.65
N GLY A 99 14.06 -15.24 9.91
CA GLY A 99 14.38 -14.19 10.89
C GLY A 99 15.59 -13.33 10.49
N ARG A 100 16.53 -13.87 9.72
CA ARG A 100 17.77 -13.17 9.32
C ARG A 100 17.57 -12.13 8.20
N CYS A 101 16.51 -12.26 7.40
CA CYS A 101 16.16 -11.30 6.35
C CYS A 101 14.73 -10.75 6.49
N SER A 102 14.04 -11.10 7.57
CA SER A 102 12.64 -10.72 7.83
C SER A 102 11.68 -11.05 6.68
N GLY A 103 11.90 -12.14 5.95
CA GLY A 103 11.06 -12.51 4.82
C GLY A 103 11.55 -12.04 3.44
N ARG A 104 12.58 -11.19 3.37
CA ARG A 104 13.00 -10.56 2.10
C ARG A 104 13.79 -11.48 1.17
N GLY A 105 14.39 -12.55 1.69
CA GLY A 105 15.30 -13.41 0.93
C GLY A 105 16.69 -12.78 0.67
N GLN A 106 16.81 -11.47 0.80
CA GLN A 106 18.05 -10.72 0.68
C GLN A 106 18.32 -9.91 1.95
N ARG A 107 19.59 -9.60 2.19
CA ARG A 107 20.07 -8.76 3.30
C ARG A 107 20.70 -7.52 2.71
N ILE A 108 20.44 -6.38 3.35
CA ILE A 108 21.09 -5.12 3.04
C ILE A 108 22.46 -5.16 3.72
N THR A 109 23.53 -5.17 2.92
CA THR A 109 24.91 -4.98 3.40
C THR A 109 25.26 -3.51 3.43
N GLU A 110 24.86 -2.79 2.37
CA GLU A 110 25.07 -1.35 2.24
C GLU A 110 23.72 -0.65 2.05
N PRO A 111 23.25 0.10 3.06
CA PRO A 111 22.00 0.84 2.95
C PRO A 111 22.12 1.96 1.91
N CYS A 112 21.01 2.30 1.27
CA CYS A 112 21.00 3.39 0.31
C CYS A 112 21.15 4.74 1.03
N ASP A 113 22.15 5.55 0.66
CA ASP A 113 22.44 6.84 1.30
C ASP A 113 21.26 7.82 1.29
N ARG A 114 20.43 7.78 0.25
CA ARG A 114 19.31 8.72 0.09
C ARG A 114 18.13 8.43 1.04
N CYS A 115 17.92 7.15 1.39
CA CYS A 115 16.78 6.73 2.20
C CYS A 115 17.17 5.96 3.47
N SER A 116 18.47 5.87 3.75
CA SER A 116 19.04 5.22 4.93
C SER A 116 18.50 3.80 5.21
N GLY A 117 18.20 3.02 4.17
CA GLY A 117 17.64 1.67 4.34
C GLY A 117 16.13 1.55 4.19
N GLU A 118 15.37 2.65 4.22
CA GLU A 118 13.91 2.60 4.25
C GLU A 118 13.26 2.27 2.89
N GLY A 119 13.96 2.57 1.79
CA GLY A 119 13.42 2.44 0.43
C GLY A 119 12.43 3.53 0.04
N ARG A 120 12.33 4.60 0.84
CA ARG A 120 11.39 5.72 0.62
C ARG A 120 12.03 7.03 0.99
N VAL A 121 11.50 8.11 0.45
CA VAL A 121 11.93 9.47 0.75
C VAL A 121 10.72 10.37 0.88
N ARG A 122 10.80 11.37 1.75
CA ARG A 122 9.80 12.45 1.74
C ARG A 122 9.97 13.26 0.46
N ALA A 123 8.89 13.44 -0.28
CA ALA A 123 8.85 14.22 -1.50
C ALA A 123 7.52 14.96 -1.60
N GLU A 124 7.55 16.12 -2.24
CA GLU A 124 6.34 16.85 -2.61
C GLU A 124 5.96 16.47 -4.04
N ARG A 125 4.72 16.04 -4.25
CA ARG A 125 4.21 15.67 -5.56
C ARG A 125 3.10 16.60 -6.01
N GLU A 126 3.25 17.11 -7.23
CA GLU A 126 2.23 17.87 -7.93
C GLU A 126 1.28 16.90 -8.62
N ILE A 127 0.01 16.92 -8.22
CA ILE A 127 -1.04 16.04 -8.73
C ILE A 127 -2.08 16.91 -9.42
N GLN A 128 -2.33 16.62 -10.70
CA GLN A 128 -3.40 17.27 -11.44
C GLN A 128 -4.74 16.60 -11.09
N LEU A 129 -5.70 17.43 -10.68
CA LEU A 129 -7.04 17.02 -10.33
C LEU A 129 -8.04 17.65 -11.28
N ARG A 130 -9.08 16.88 -11.61
CA ARG A 130 -10.24 17.36 -12.34
C ARG A 130 -11.46 17.26 -11.45
N ILE A 131 -11.99 18.41 -11.06
CA ILE A 131 -13.20 18.53 -10.27
C ILE A 131 -14.38 18.61 -11.25
N PRO A 132 -15.31 17.63 -11.23
CA PRO A 132 -16.47 17.67 -12.09
C PRO A 132 -17.38 18.85 -11.72
N ALA A 133 -18.24 19.25 -12.65
CA ALA A 133 -19.27 20.25 -12.41
C ALA A 133 -20.38 19.68 -11.50
N GLY A 134 -20.96 20.54 -10.67
CA GLY A 134 -22.09 20.21 -9.80
C GLY A 134 -21.72 19.40 -8.55
N ILE A 135 -20.51 19.58 -8.01
CA ILE A 135 -20.10 18.89 -6.79
C ILE A 135 -20.63 19.56 -5.52
N ASP A 136 -20.79 18.77 -4.48
CA ASP A 136 -21.35 19.19 -3.20
C ASP A 136 -20.27 19.36 -2.14
N GLN A 137 -20.60 20.14 -1.10
CA GLN A 137 -19.73 20.28 0.05
C GLN A 137 -19.48 18.92 0.71
N GLY A 138 -18.23 18.62 1.04
CA GLY A 138 -17.81 17.36 1.66
C GLY A 138 -17.70 16.18 0.69
N MET A 139 -17.91 16.39 -0.62
CA MET A 139 -17.72 15.34 -1.62
C MET A 139 -16.26 14.86 -1.64
N GLN A 140 -16.08 13.53 -1.76
CA GLN A 140 -14.76 12.90 -1.75
C GLN A 140 -14.40 12.36 -3.14
N LEU A 141 -13.26 12.81 -3.67
CA LEU A 141 -12.67 12.30 -4.90
C LEU A 141 -11.48 11.41 -4.58
N ARG A 142 -11.50 10.16 -5.06
CA ARG A 142 -10.39 9.22 -4.91
C ARG A 142 -9.45 9.30 -6.11
N VAL A 143 -8.18 9.55 -5.83
CA VAL A 143 -7.09 9.48 -6.81
C VAL A 143 -6.25 8.24 -6.49
N ALA A 144 -6.45 7.19 -7.27
CA ALA A 144 -5.88 5.89 -7.00
C ALA A 144 -4.34 5.89 -7.16
N GLY A 145 -3.64 5.27 -6.22
CA GLY A 145 -2.18 5.13 -6.24
C GLY A 145 -1.38 6.40 -5.90
N GLU A 146 -2.06 7.51 -5.61
CA GLU A 146 -1.42 8.78 -5.26
C GLU A 146 -1.30 9.00 -3.72
N GLY A 147 -1.54 7.97 -2.91
CA GLY A 147 -1.20 7.97 -1.49
C GLY A 147 0.29 7.78 -1.24
N GLU A 148 0.67 7.38 -0.02
CA GLU A 148 2.07 7.06 0.27
C GLU A 148 2.51 5.78 -0.46
N SER A 149 3.81 5.66 -0.77
CA SER A 149 4.37 4.40 -1.29
C SER A 149 4.30 3.27 -0.25
N GLY A 150 4.34 2.00 -0.70
CA GLY A 150 4.26 0.79 0.17
C GLY A 150 5.59 0.10 0.56
N ALA A 151 5.67 -0.37 1.81
CA ALA A 151 6.74 -1.04 2.58
C ALA A 151 7.44 -2.18 1.87
N GLY A 152 8.63 -2.03 1.30
CA GLY A 152 9.35 -3.19 0.75
C GLY A 152 8.62 -3.80 -0.46
N GLY A 153 8.24 -2.95 -1.42
CA GLY A 153 7.55 -3.36 -2.64
C GLY A 153 6.05 -3.55 -2.48
N GLY A 154 5.46 -2.92 -1.46
CA GLY A 154 4.01 -2.87 -1.30
C GLY A 154 3.39 -1.87 -2.28
N PRO A 155 2.12 -2.06 -2.67
CA PRO A 155 1.43 -1.08 -3.50
C PRO A 155 1.32 0.27 -2.76
N PRO A 156 1.26 1.40 -3.48
CA PRO A 156 0.93 2.67 -2.88
C PRO A 156 -0.50 2.68 -2.33
N GLY A 157 -0.77 3.56 -1.38
CA GLY A 157 -2.14 3.92 -0.97
C GLY A 157 -2.78 4.88 -1.97
N ASP A 158 -3.96 5.38 -1.62
CA ASP A 158 -4.72 6.32 -2.43
C ASP A 158 -4.77 7.72 -1.80
N LEU A 159 -5.06 8.73 -2.62
CA LEU A 159 -5.33 10.09 -2.14
C LEU A 159 -6.83 10.36 -2.20
N TYR A 160 -7.42 10.75 -1.08
CA TYR A 160 -8.80 11.21 -0.97
C TYR A 160 -8.80 12.73 -0.88
N VAL A 161 -9.35 13.38 -1.90
CA VAL A 161 -9.55 14.82 -1.94
C VAL A 161 -10.96 15.11 -1.46
N VAL A 162 -11.08 15.78 -0.32
CA VAL A 162 -12.36 16.22 0.22
C VAL A 162 -12.56 17.66 -0.20
N VAL A 163 -13.66 17.96 -0.88
CA VAL A 163 -13.91 19.31 -1.36
C VAL A 163 -14.72 20.10 -0.35
N ASP A 164 -14.21 21.27 0.02
CA ASP A 164 -14.94 22.26 0.79
C ASP A 164 -15.33 23.43 -0.12
N VAL A 165 -16.64 23.74 -0.16
CA VAL A 165 -17.17 24.78 -1.04
C VAL A 165 -17.40 26.02 -0.22
N ARG A 166 -16.68 27.09 -0.54
CA ARG A 166 -16.89 28.38 0.11
C ARG A 166 -18.28 28.91 -0.20
N GLU A 167 -18.96 29.39 0.83
CA GLU A 167 -20.26 30.04 0.69
C GLU A 167 -20.14 31.33 -0.13
N HIS A 168 -21.09 31.53 -1.04
CA HIS A 168 -21.17 32.77 -1.80
C HIS A 168 -22.12 33.76 -1.10
N PRO A 169 -21.75 35.05 -0.92
CA PRO A 169 -22.56 36.01 -0.17
C PRO A 169 -23.96 36.27 -0.76
N CYS A 170 -24.14 36.03 -2.06
CA CYS A 170 -25.41 36.25 -2.76
C CYS A 170 -26.16 34.97 -3.15
N PHE A 171 -25.55 33.79 -3.04
CA PHE A 171 -26.13 32.54 -3.53
C PHE A 171 -26.10 31.47 -2.44
N ARG A 172 -27.25 30.89 -2.16
CA ARG A 172 -27.40 29.71 -1.30
C ARG A 172 -27.95 28.57 -2.14
N ARG A 173 -27.49 27.36 -1.86
CA ARG A 173 -28.01 26.17 -2.50
C ARG A 173 -29.28 25.75 -1.76
N ASP A 174 -30.39 25.65 -2.48
CA ASP A 174 -31.64 25.09 -1.96
C ASP A 174 -31.57 23.55 -2.07
N GLU A 175 -31.97 22.85 -1.00
CA GLU A 175 -32.05 21.37 -0.91
C GLU A 175 -33.20 20.78 -1.72
#